data_AF-A0A7V4HHL9-F1
#
_entry.id   AF-A0A7V4HHL9-F1
#
_cell.length_a   1.000
_cell.length_b   1.000
_cell.length_c   1.000
_cell.angle_alpha   90.00
_cell.angle_beta   90.00
_cell.angle_gamma   90.00
#
_symmetry.space_group_name_H-M   'P 1'
#
loop_
_entity.id
_entity.type
_entity.pdbx_description
1 polymer ?
#
loop_
_entity_poly.entity_id
_entity_poly.type
_entity_poly.pdbx_seq_one_letter_code
_entity_poly.pdbx_strand_id
1 'polypeptide(L)' 'MTDNEALEILKDSGALLEGHFELRSKLHSNRYFQCANVLRYPRKAALLCEELVRR' A
#
# COMPACT_ATOMS: atom_id res chain seq x y z
N MET A 1 -8.41 4.91 11.28
CA MET A 1 -8.56 4.73 9.82
C MET A 1 -9.15 3.35 9.56
N THR A 2 -10.11 3.24 8.66
CA THR A 2 -10.65 1.97 8.21
C THR A 2 -9.70 1.32 7.20
N ASP A 3 -9.82 0.00 7.01
CA ASP A 3 -8.98 -0.71 6.04
C ASP A 3 -9.19 -0.20 4.61
N ASN A 4 -10.43 0.20 4.26
CA ASN A 4 -10.74 0.79 2.96
C ASN A 4 -10.03 2.13 2.75
N GLU A 5 -10.01 3.00 3.75
CA GLU A 5 -9.28 4.27 3.69
C GLU A 5 -7.78 4.06 3.50
N ALA A 6 -7.19 3.09 4.20
CA ALA A 6 -5.78 2.74 4.03
C ALA A 6 -5.48 2.24 2.61
N LEU A 7 -6.36 1.40 2.05
CA LEU A 7 -6.24 0.89 0.69
C LEU A 7 -6.34 2.02 -0.35
N GLU A 8 -7.22 3.00 -0.17
CA GLU A 8 -7.31 4.15 -1.09
C GLU A 8 -6.04 5.02 -1.04
N ILE A 9 -5.46 5.27 0.15
CA ILE A 9 -4.17 5.96 0.27
C ILE A 9 -3.07 5.22 -0.49
N LEU A 10 -3.04 3.88 -0.38
CA LEU A 10 -2.06 3.04 -1.07
C LEU A 10 -2.28 3.02 -2.59
N LYS A 11 -3.52 3.00 -3.08
CA LYS A 11 -3.83 3.11 -4.51
C LYS A 11 -3.42 4.48 -5.07
N ASP A 12 -3.87 5.56 -4.43
CA ASP A 12 -3.60 6.93 -4.89
C ASP A 12 -2.10 7.28 -4.91
N SER A 13 -1.32 6.65 -4.04
CA SER A 13 0.13 6.84 -4.00
C SER A 13 0.89 5.97 -5.01
N GLY A 14 0.20 5.06 -5.70
CA GLY A 14 0.80 4.03 -6.55
C GLY A 14 1.50 2.92 -5.76
N ALA A 15 1.25 2.82 -4.45
CA ALA A 15 1.80 1.76 -3.61
C ALA A 15 1.00 0.45 -3.71
N LEU A 16 -0.28 0.48 -4.06
CA LEU A 16 -1.06 -0.71 -4.43
C LEU A 16 -1.27 -0.74 -5.94
N LEU A 17 -0.70 -1.75 -6.59
CA LEU A 17 -0.84 -2.00 -8.02
C LEU A 17 -1.81 -3.16 -8.26
N GLU A 18 -2.63 -3.04 -9.31
CA GLU A 18 -3.53 -4.10 -9.78
C GLU A 18 -3.11 -4.55 -11.18
N GLY A 19 -3.11 -5.86 -11.42
CA GLY A 19 -2.57 -6.47 -12.64
C GLY A 19 -2.40 -7.98 -12.48
N HIS A 20 -1.37 -8.55 -13.08
CA HIS A 20 -0.96 -9.95 -12.85
C HIS A 20 0.52 -9.98 -12.51
N PHE A 21 0.84 -10.39 -11.27
CA PHE A 21 2.20 -10.39 -10.75
C PHE A 21 2.59 -11.80 -10.29
N GLU A 22 3.79 -12.23 -10.64
CA GLU A 22 4.48 -13.36 -9.99
C GLU A 22 5.24 -12.82 -8.77
N LEU A 23 4.87 -13.28 -7.58
CA LEU A 23 5.50 -12.88 -6.33
C LEU A 23 6.81 -13.64 -6.10
N ARG A 24 7.64 -13.16 -5.17
CA ARG A 24 8.90 -13.85 -4.82
C ARG A 24 8.68 -15.28 -4.30
N SER A 25 7.48 -15.59 -3.81
CA SER A 25 7.07 -16.94 -3.41
C SER A 25 6.69 -17.86 -4.59
N LYS A 26 6.78 -17.39 -5.84
CA LYS A 26 6.28 -18.07 -7.05
C LYS A 26 4.76 -18.19 -7.15
N LEU A 27 4.03 -17.62 -6.19
CA LEU A 27 2.58 -17.49 -6.28
C LEU A 27 2.20 -16.32 -7.19
N HIS A 28 1.06 -16.45 -7.85
CA HIS A 28 0.48 -15.39 -8.66
C HIS A 28 -0.52 -14.59 -7.83
N SER A 29 -0.49 -13.27 -7.99
CA SER A 29 -1.43 -12.36 -7.36
C SER A 29 -1.92 -11.33 -8.37
N ASN A 30 -3.19 -10.92 -8.22
CA ASN A 30 -3.72 -9.80 -8.99
C ASN A 30 -3.32 -8.43 -8.41
N ARG A 31 -2.59 -8.44 -7.28
CA ARG A 31 -2.17 -7.25 -6.54
C ARG A 31 -0.71 -7.33 -6.13
N TYR A 32 -0.02 -6.19 -6.15
CA TYR A 32 1.34 -6.06 -5.65
C TYR A 32 1.55 -4.73 -4.92
N PHE A 33 2.25 -4.77 -3.78
CA PHE A 33 2.54 -3.58 -2.97
C PHE A 33 3.95 -3.06 -3.24
N GLN A 34 4.04 -1.87 -3.83
CA GLN A 34 5.26 -1.07 -3.96
C GLN A 34 5.30 0.04 -2.90
N CYS A 35 5.48 -0.33 -1.62
CA CYS A 35 5.41 0.63 -0.50
C CYS A 35 6.39 1.81 -0.61
N ALA A 36 7.49 1.67 -1.35
CA ALA A 36 8.38 2.79 -1.65
C ALA A 36 7.65 3.99 -2.30
N ASN A 37 6.57 3.74 -3.06
CA ASN A 37 5.83 4.79 -3.74
C ASN A 37 5.05 5.70 -2.77
N VAL A 38 4.53 5.16 -1.65
CA VAL A 38 3.83 5.99 -0.65
C VAL A 38 4.79 6.85 0.17
N LEU A 39 6.03 6.39 0.36
CA LEU A 39 7.05 7.15 1.09
C LEU A 39 7.47 8.45 0.38
N ARG A 40 7.18 8.59 -0.92
CA ARG A 40 7.33 9.86 -1.66
C ARG A 40 6.33 10.94 -1.23
N TYR A 41 5.29 10.57 -0.48
CA TYR A 41 4.23 11.46 -0.01
C TYR A 41 4.24 11.51 1.53
N PRO A 42 5.06 12.37 2.16
CA PRO A 42 5.30 12.34 3.61
C PRO A 42 4.03 12.40 4.46
N ARG A 43 3.03 13.20 4.06
CA ARG A 43 1.74 13.28 4.76
C ARG A 43 0.94 11.97 4.69
N LYS A 44 0.90 11.33 3.52
CA LYS A 44 0.20 10.04 3.36
C LYS A 44 0.92 8.93 4.14
N ALA A 45 2.26 8.92 4.10
CA ALA A 45 3.07 8.00 4.88
C ALA A 45 2.85 8.18 6.39
N ALA A 46 2.83 9.42 6.88
CA ALA A 46 2.56 9.71 8.29
C ALA A 46 1.20 9.15 8.76
N LEU A 47 0.12 9.37 7.99
CA LEU A 47 -1.21 8.84 8.31
C LEU A 47 -1.21 7.30 8.43
N LEU A 48 -0.54 6.61 7.50
CA LEU A 48 -0.42 5.14 7.54
C LEU A 48 0.41 4.67 8.75
N CYS A 49 1.52 5.36 9.07
CA CYS A 49 2.35 5.03 10.22
C CYS A 49 1.64 5.28 11.55
N GLU A 50 0.89 6.37 11.68
CA GLU A 50 0.10 6.69 12.87
C GLU A 50 -0.97 5.63 13.13
N GLU A 51 -1.65 5.15 12.09
CA GLU A 51 -2.62 4.06 12.24
C GLU A 51 -1.94 2.74 12.58
N LEU A 52 -0.78 2.43 12.00
CA LEU A 52 -0.02 1.23 12.33
C LEU A 52 0.37 1.19 13.82
N VAL A 53 0.70 2.34 14.41
CA VAL A 53 1.02 2.45 15.85
C VAL A 53 -0.23 2.34 16.74
N ARG A 54 -1.40 2.74 16.23
CA ARG A 54 -2.66 2.74 17.00
C ARG A 54 -3.23 1.33 17.20
N ARG A 55 -2.91 0.39 16.31
CA ARG A 55 -3.37 -1.01 16.34
C ARG A 55 -2.40 -1.90 17.09
#